data_AF-C6SBG7-F1
#
_entry.id   AF-C6SBG7-F1
#
_cell.length_a   1.000
_cell.length_b   1.000
_cell.length_c   1.000
_cell.angle_alpha   90.00
_cell.angle_beta   90.00
_cell.angle_gamma   90.00
#
_symmetry.space_group_name_H-M   'P 1'
#
loop_
_entity.id
_entity.type
_entity.pdbx_description
1 polymer ?
#
loop_
_entity_poly.entity_id
_entity_poly.type
_entity_poly.pdbx_seq_one_letter_code
_entity_poly.pdbx_strand_id
1 'polypeptide(L)'
;MHHKPRAAVFRRHRRAFLQALALFIGHNIKEEQMKSSFVQTLTIAGSDSGGGAGIQADLKTFQMRGVFGTCVITAVTAQNTLGVSAVHLVPTETITAQIQAIREDFDIRAYKIGMLGTAEIIECVADKLKHCDFGRRVLDPVMIAKGGAPLLQDSAVAALTRLLLPDTDVLTPNLPEAEALTGVHIENRKDAERAAKILLDYGVKNVVIKGGHLNGSTSGRCTDWLFTQNETLELDSPRFPTAHTHGTGCTFSACITAELAKGSDVCEAVRTAKSYITAAISNPLEIGAGHGPGQSLGVSGLDVKMPSETKCSDGIFEDYSGFFASMVTNLNRIGLPFSSLACIAPNSSLYSTSSQSR
;
A
#
# COMPACT_ATOMS: atom_id res chain seq x y z
N MET A 1 69.20 15.06 -26.09
CA MET A 1 69.07 13.58 -26.14
C MET A 1 67.80 13.18 -25.40
N HIS A 2 66.99 12.36 -26.07
CA HIS A 2 65.86 11.55 -25.60
C HIS A 2 64.93 12.04 -24.47
N HIS A 3 63.70 12.43 -24.84
CA HIS A 3 62.50 11.92 -24.15
C HIS A 3 61.39 11.58 -25.15
N LYS A 4 61.17 10.26 -25.32
CA LYS A 4 60.02 9.66 -26.03
C LYS A 4 58.69 9.97 -25.28
N PRO A 5 57.53 9.85 -25.96
CA PRO A 5 56.34 10.64 -25.62
C PRO A 5 55.50 10.03 -24.49
N ARG A 6 55.25 10.83 -23.44
CA ARG A 6 54.35 10.53 -22.30
C ARG A 6 52.87 10.27 -22.71
N ALA A 7 52.48 10.65 -23.92
CA ALA A 7 51.09 10.53 -24.40
C ALA A 7 50.66 9.07 -24.73
N ALA A 8 51.58 8.21 -25.16
CA ALA A 8 51.25 6.82 -25.52
C ALA A 8 51.03 5.93 -24.28
N VAL A 9 51.74 6.21 -23.19
CA VAL A 9 51.62 5.52 -21.90
C VAL A 9 50.29 5.87 -21.23
N PHE A 10 49.87 7.14 -21.28
CA PHE A 10 48.59 7.61 -20.73
C PHE A 10 47.37 6.97 -21.39
N ARG A 11 47.35 6.83 -22.72
CA ARG A 11 46.24 6.17 -23.44
C ARG A 11 46.13 4.68 -23.11
N ARG A 12 47.26 4.00 -22.90
CA ARG A 12 47.29 2.57 -22.59
C ARG A 12 46.78 2.28 -21.17
N HIS A 13 47.17 3.10 -20.19
CA HIS A 13 46.66 2.96 -18.81
C HIS A 13 45.20 3.35 -18.67
N ARG A 14 44.71 4.36 -19.40
CA ARG A 14 43.28 4.74 -19.37
C ARG A 14 42.40 3.64 -19.97
N ARG A 15 42.84 2.97 -21.04
CA ARG A 15 42.10 1.86 -21.64
C ARG A 15 42.12 0.61 -20.76
N ALA A 16 43.25 0.30 -20.13
CA ALA A 16 43.36 -0.78 -19.16
C ALA A 16 42.53 -0.52 -17.89
N PHE A 17 42.50 0.73 -17.40
CA PHE A 17 41.66 1.12 -16.26
C PHE A 17 40.17 1.04 -16.59
N LEU A 18 39.75 1.51 -17.77
CA LEU A 18 38.36 1.40 -18.22
C LEU A 18 37.95 -0.05 -18.51
N GLN A 19 38.85 -0.90 -19.02
CA GLN A 19 38.60 -2.33 -19.17
C GLN A 19 38.55 -3.06 -17.83
N ALA A 20 39.44 -2.72 -16.89
CA ALA A 20 39.42 -3.28 -15.54
C ALA A 20 38.16 -2.83 -14.78
N LEU A 21 37.73 -1.57 -14.95
CA LEU A 21 36.48 -1.05 -14.38
C LEU A 21 35.26 -1.70 -15.04
N ALA A 22 35.26 -1.90 -16.36
CA ALA A 22 34.18 -2.60 -17.08
C ALA A 22 34.14 -4.10 -16.75
N LEU A 23 35.29 -4.73 -16.48
CA LEU A 23 35.36 -6.10 -15.97
C LEU A 23 34.96 -6.17 -14.49
N PHE A 24 35.34 -5.21 -13.66
CA PHE A 24 34.96 -5.17 -12.24
C PHE A 24 33.48 -4.87 -12.03
N ILE A 25 32.91 -3.98 -12.85
CA ILE A 25 31.46 -3.69 -12.90
C ILE A 25 30.72 -4.81 -13.64
N GLY A 26 31.30 -5.37 -14.71
CA GLY A 26 30.64 -6.33 -15.59
C GLY A 26 30.74 -7.81 -15.19
N HIS A 27 31.69 -8.21 -14.34
CA HIS A 27 31.81 -9.61 -13.86
C HIS A 27 31.19 -9.88 -12.49
N ASN A 28 30.76 -8.85 -11.74
CA ASN A 28 30.18 -9.03 -10.41
C ASN A 28 28.71 -8.62 -10.28
N ILE A 29 28.08 -8.18 -11.36
CA ILE A 29 26.62 -8.20 -11.44
C ILE A 29 26.28 -9.48 -12.20
N LYS A 30 26.38 -10.63 -11.52
CA LYS A 30 25.54 -11.75 -11.91
C LYS A 30 24.12 -11.21 -11.94
N GLU A 31 23.39 -11.55 -12.99
CA GLU A 31 21.94 -11.35 -13.13
C GLU A 31 21.14 -12.14 -12.06
N GLU A 32 21.60 -12.19 -10.81
CA GLU A 32 20.70 -12.27 -9.68
C GLU A 32 20.01 -10.90 -9.65
N GLN A 33 18.86 -10.85 -10.32
CA GLN A 33 17.87 -9.78 -10.27
C GLN A 33 18.04 -8.97 -8.98
N MET A 34 18.37 -7.69 -9.10
CA MET A 34 18.03 -6.73 -8.04
C MET A 34 16.50 -6.78 -7.92
N LYS A 35 15.98 -7.76 -7.17
CA LYS A 35 14.63 -7.72 -6.65
C LYS A 35 14.55 -6.38 -5.93
N SER A 36 13.61 -5.55 -6.36
CA SER A 36 13.38 -4.22 -5.79
C SER A 36 13.43 -4.32 -4.27
N SER A 37 14.28 -3.50 -3.65
CA SER A 37 14.41 -3.46 -2.19
C SER A 37 13.15 -2.96 -1.49
N PHE A 38 12.19 -2.41 -2.24
CA PHE A 38 10.94 -1.89 -1.72
C PHE A 38 9.82 -2.93 -1.78
N VAL A 39 9.12 -3.09 -0.66
CA VAL A 39 7.92 -3.94 -0.55
C VAL A 39 6.83 -3.39 -1.47
N GLN A 40 6.25 -4.25 -2.32
CA GLN A 40 5.24 -3.89 -3.32
C GLN A 40 3.89 -4.52 -2.98
N THR A 41 2.84 -3.76 -3.21
CA THR A 41 1.45 -4.10 -2.92
C THR A 41 0.55 -3.75 -4.09
N LEU A 42 -0.59 -4.44 -4.20
CA LEU A 42 -1.59 -4.21 -5.23
C LEU A 42 -2.95 -3.92 -4.59
N THR A 43 -3.72 -2.98 -5.17
CA THR A 43 -5.17 -2.88 -4.94
C THR A 43 -5.94 -3.18 -6.22
N ILE A 44 -7.03 -3.92 -6.12
CA ILE A 44 -8.00 -4.18 -7.19
C ILE A 44 -9.34 -3.59 -6.74
N ALA A 45 -9.67 -2.39 -7.20
CA ALA A 45 -10.84 -1.66 -6.73
C ALA A 45 -11.29 -0.55 -7.70
N GLY A 46 -12.44 0.06 -7.39
CA GLY A 46 -12.91 1.25 -8.09
C GLY A 46 -12.16 2.53 -7.71
N SER A 47 -12.15 3.49 -8.63
CA SER A 47 -11.64 4.84 -8.48
C SER A 47 -12.71 5.77 -7.90
N ASP A 48 -12.40 6.43 -6.78
CA ASP A 48 -13.18 7.51 -6.16
C ASP A 48 -12.61 8.86 -6.60
N SER A 49 -13.36 9.62 -7.40
CA SER A 49 -12.96 10.95 -7.86
C SER A 49 -12.71 11.94 -6.72
N GLY A 50 -13.38 11.77 -5.57
CA GLY A 50 -13.18 12.58 -4.37
C GLY A 50 -11.90 12.22 -3.60
N GLY A 51 -11.28 11.09 -3.93
CA GLY A 51 -10.01 10.64 -3.38
C GLY A 51 -10.06 10.22 -1.91
N GLY A 52 -11.25 10.00 -1.34
CA GLY A 52 -11.42 9.62 0.06
C GLY A 52 -11.54 8.12 0.29
N ALA A 53 -11.93 7.35 -0.73
CA ALA A 53 -12.06 5.90 -0.73
C ALA A 53 -11.39 5.30 -2.00
N GLY A 54 -11.74 4.04 -2.32
CA GLY A 54 -11.28 3.37 -3.54
C GLY A 54 -9.76 3.22 -3.64
N ILE A 55 -9.25 3.10 -4.86
CA ILE A 55 -7.81 2.99 -5.12
C ILE A 55 -7.04 4.20 -4.57
N GLN A 56 -7.64 5.39 -4.51
CA GLN A 56 -7.00 6.58 -3.97
C GLN A 56 -6.70 6.44 -2.49
N ALA A 57 -7.67 5.96 -1.72
CA ALA A 57 -7.45 5.67 -0.31
C ALA A 57 -6.39 4.57 -0.12
N ASP A 58 -6.43 3.54 -0.96
CA ASP A 58 -5.52 2.41 -0.87
C ASP A 58 -4.07 2.83 -1.15
N LEU A 59 -3.82 3.52 -2.27
CA LEU A 59 -2.49 4.00 -2.66
C LEU A 59 -1.92 5.01 -1.66
N LYS A 60 -2.76 5.92 -1.12
CA LYS A 60 -2.35 6.82 -0.03
C LYS A 60 -1.94 6.04 1.22
N THR A 61 -2.71 5.03 1.58
CA THR A 61 -2.40 4.19 2.74
C THR A 61 -1.10 3.42 2.53
N PHE A 62 -0.92 2.80 1.36
CA PHE A 62 0.31 2.11 0.98
C PHE A 62 1.53 3.03 1.10
N GLN A 63 1.44 4.24 0.53
CA GLN A 63 2.49 5.25 0.62
C GLN A 63 2.79 5.64 2.07
N MET A 64 1.77 5.89 2.89
CA MET A 64 1.92 6.26 4.30
C MET A 64 2.43 5.11 5.17
N ARG A 65 2.27 3.87 4.73
CA ARG A 65 2.86 2.69 5.37
C ARG A 65 4.22 2.32 4.78
N GLY A 66 4.78 3.11 3.86
CA GLY A 66 6.12 2.88 3.32
C GLY A 66 6.24 1.67 2.40
N VAL A 67 5.16 1.32 1.69
CA VAL A 67 5.17 0.27 0.66
C VAL A 67 4.77 0.87 -0.69
N PHE A 68 5.33 0.32 -1.77
CA PHE A 68 4.97 0.73 -3.13
C PHE A 68 3.60 0.17 -3.50
N GLY A 69 2.70 1.02 -3.99
CA GLY A 69 1.34 0.65 -4.37
C GLY A 69 1.14 0.60 -5.88
N THR A 70 0.65 -0.53 -6.38
CA THR A 70 0.10 -0.69 -7.73
C THR A 70 -1.42 -0.78 -7.67
N CYS A 71 -2.10 -0.62 -8.81
CA CYS A 71 -3.55 -0.74 -8.85
C CYS A 71 -4.07 -1.39 -10.14
N VAL A 72 -5.21 -2.04 -10.03
CA VAL A 72 -6.10 -2.46 -11.12
C VAL A 72 -7.44 -1.78 -10.89
N ILE A 73 -7.88 -0.99 -11.85
CA ILE A 73 -9.11 -0.20 -11.76
C ILE A 73 -10.26 -1.02 -12.32
N THR A 74 -11.30 -1.22 -11.51
CA THR A 74 -12.50 -2.00 -11.88
C THR A 74 -13.69 -1.13 -12.27
N ALA A 75 -13.74 0.09 -11.74
CA ALA A 75 -14.75 1.08 -12.06
C ALA A 75 -14.18 2.49 -11.84
N VAL A 76 -14.75 3.47 -12.53
CA VAL A 76 -14.53 4.89 -12.26
C VAL A 76 -15.84 5.48 -11.75
N THR A 77 -15.80 6.11 -10.58
CA THR A 77 -16.98 6.76 -9.99
C THR A 77 -16.83 8.27 -10.05
N ALA A 78 -17.84 8.96 -10.58
CA ALA A 78 -18.01 10.38 -10.33
C ALA A 78 -18.57 10.51 -8.92
N GLN A 79 -17.68 10.69 -7.96
CA GLN A 79 -17.98 10.65 -6.54
C GLN A 79 -17.34 11.85 -5.82
N ASN A 80 -18.03 12.36 -4.81
CA ASN A 80 -17.51 13.36 -3.89
C ASN A 80 -18.09 13.13 -2.49
N THR A 81 -17.91 14.09 -1.56
CA THR A 81 -18.36 13.96 -0.17
C THR A 81 -19.89 13.93 0.00
N LEU A 82 -20.65 14.30 -1.03
CA LEU A 82 -22.11 14.29 -1.02
C LEU A 82 -22.70 12.97 -1.53
N GLY A 83 -21.92 12.16 -2.25
CA GLY A 83 -22.36 10.88 -2.77
C GLY A 83 -21.75 10.54 -4.13
N VAL A 84 -22.36 9.54 -4.79
CA VAL A 84 -21.97 9.05 -6.11
C VAL A 84 -23.01 9.53 -7.13
N SER A 85 -22.57 10.19 -8.19
CA SER A 85 -23.44 10.68 -9.27
C SER A 85 -23.38 9.83 -10.54
N ALA A 86 -22.28 9.12 -10.78
CA ALA A 86 -22.15 8.20 -11.89
C ALA A 86 -21.14 7.09 -11.59
N VAL A 87 -21.36 5.93 -12.20
CA VAL A 87 -20.45 4.78 -12.16
C VAL A 87 -20.20 4.31 -13.59
N HIS A 88 -18.94 4.19 -13.97
CA HIS A 88 -18.51 3.60 -15.23
C HIS A 88 -17.68 2.35 -14.94
N LEU A 89 -18.18 1.19 -15.34
CA LEU A 89 -17.48 -0.07 -15.16
C LEU A 89 -16.38 -0.20 -16.21
N VAL A 90 -15.19 -0.62 -15.78
CA VAL A 90 -14.08 -0.88 -16.70
C VAL A 90 -14.34 -2.22 -17.40
N PRO A 91 -14.24 -2.32 -18.73
CA PRO A 91 -14.43 -3.58 -19.45
C PRO A 91 -13.48 -4.68 -18.96
N THR A 92 -13.95 -5.92 -18.93
CA THR A 92 -13.19 -7.07 -18.38
C THR A 92 -11.90 -7.36 -19.15
N GLU A 93 -11.85 -7.07 -20.46
CA GLU A 93 -10.61 -7.14 -21.24
C GLU A 93 -9.55 -6.15 -20.74
N THR A 94 -9.97 -4.97 -20.28
CA THR A 94 -9.08 -3.94 -19.74
C THR A 94 -8.63 -4.30 -18.33
N ILE A 95 -9.51 -4.87 -17.50
CA ILE A 95 -9.14 -5.40 -16.18
C ILE A 95 -8.12 -6.54 -16.33
N THR A 96 -8.35 -7.45 -17.28
CA THR A 96 -7.42 -8.54 -17.59
C THR A 96 -6.05 -8.01 -18.00
N ALA A 97 -6.00 -7.03 -18.91
CA ALA A 97 -4.75 -6.43 -19.36
C ALA A 97 -3.98 -5.75 -18.21
N GLN A 98 -4.68 -5.06 -17.29
CA GLN A 98 -4.05 -4.47 -16.11
C GLN A 98 -3.45 -5.53 -15.18
N ILE A 99 -4.18 -6.61 -14.87
CA ILE A 99 -3.68 -7.71 -14.03
C ILE A 99 -2.45 -8.35 -14.67
N GLN A 100 -2.48 -8.58 -15.99
CA GLN A 100 -1.37 -9.15 -16.73
C GLN A 100 -0.12 -8.25 -16.68
N ALA A 101 -0.28 -6.94 -16.91
CA ALA A 101 0.83 -6.00 -16.84
C ALA A 101 1.49 -5.98 -15.45
N ILE A 102 0.71 -6.02 -14.37
CA ILE A 102 1.26 -6.10 -13.01
C ILE A 102 1.99 -7.42 -12.78
N ARG A 103 1.40 -8.54 -13.21
CA ARG A 103 1.98 -9.88 -13.04
C ARG A 103 3.32 -10.07 -13.76
N GLU A 104 3.51 -9.38 -14.88
CA GLU A 104 4.71 -9.54 -15.73
C GLU A 104 5.92 -8.76 -15.22
N ASP A 105 5.73 -7.71 -14.41
CA ASP A 105 6.79 -6.75 -14.06
C ASP A 105 6.99 -6.53 -12.54
N PHE A 106 5.98 -6.81 -11.70
CA PHE A 106 6.02 -6.46 -10.28
C PHE A 106 6.14 -7.67 -9.35
N ASP A 107 6.90 -7.52 -8.26
CA ASP A 107 7.07 -8.51 -7.18
C ASP A 107 6.10 -8.20 -6.03
N ILE A 108 4.80 -8.38 -6.29
CA ILE A 108 3.72 -8.07 -5.34
C ILE A 108 3.73 -9.08 -4.19
N ARG A 109 3.77 -8.58 -2.95
CA ARG A 109 3.85 -9.41 -1.74
C ARG A 109 2.53 -9.58 -0.98
N ALA A 110 1.61 -8.65 -1.17
CA ALA A 110 0.22 -8.77 -0.73
C ALA A 110 -0.67 -7.87 -1.58
N TYR A 111 -1.94 -8.22 -1.67
CA TYR A 111 -2.91 -7.46 -2.44
C TYR A 111 -4.25 -7.36 -1.73
N LYS A 112 -4.93 -6.27 -2.05
CA LYS A 112 -6.27 -5.95 -1.57
C LYS A 112 -7.26 -6.04 -2.72
N ILE A 113 -8.43 -6.62 -2.46
CA ILE A 113 -9.61 -6.49 -3.31
C ILE A 113 -10.61 -5.59 -2.59
N GLY A 114 -11.09 -4.54 -3.27
CA GLY A 114 -12.16 -3.65 -2.81
C GLY A 114 -13.42 -3.79 -3.66
N MET A 115 -14.05 -2.65 -3.99
CA MET A 115 -15.28 -2.64 -4.81
C MET A 115 -15.03 -3.21 -6.22
N LEU A 116 -15.76 -4.26 -6.59
CA LEU A 116 -15.72 -4.89 -7.92
C LEU A 116 -16.94 -4.58 -8.80
N GLY A 117 -18.08 -4.22 -8.21
CA GLY A 117 -19.27 -3.72 -8.92
C GLY A 117 -20.23 -4.79 -9.45
N THR A 118 -19.77 -5.75 -10.25
CA THR A 118 -20.66 -6.74 -10.90
C THR A 118 -20.14 -8.18 -10.79
N ALA A 119 -21.05 -9.15 -10.96
CA ALA A 119 -20.71 -10.57 -11.02
C ALA A 119 -19.69 -10.87 -12.14
N GLU A 120 -19.84 -10.24 -13.31
CA GLU A 120 -18.93 -10.40 -14.45
C GLU A 120 -17.49 -9.96 -14.11
N ILE A 121 -17.33 -8.81 -13.45
CA ILE A 121 -16.02 -8.34 -13.01
C ILE A 121 -15.46 -9.26 -11.92
N ILE A 122 -16.29 -9.72 -10.98
CA ILE A 122 -15.86 -10.67 -9.94
C ILE A 122 -15.36 -11.98 -10.55
N GLU A 123 -16.09 -12.52 -11.52
CA GLU A 123 -15.70 -13.74 -12.25
C GLU A 123 -14.40 -13.54 -13.02
N CYS A 124 -14.25 -12.41 -13.73
CA CYS A 124 -13.02 -12.04 -14.43
C CYS A 124 -11.82 -11.95 -13.48
N VAL A 125 -11.96 -11.22 -12.36
CA VAL A 125 -10.88 -11.04 -11.38
C VAL A 125 -10.53 -12.38 -10.72
N ALA A 126 -11.53 -13.15 -10.28
CA ALA A 126 -11.31 -14.46 -9.67
C ALA A 126 -10.60 -15.44 -10.62
N ASP A 127 -10.96 -15.45 -11.90
CA ASP A 127 -10.30 -16.28 -12.91
C ASP A 127 -8.83 -15.90 -13.08
N LYS A 128 -8.52 -14.61 -13.27
CA LYS A 128 -7.14 -14.17 -13.51
C LYS A 128 -6.23 -14.32 -12.30
N LEU A 129 -6.76 -14.15 -11.10
CA LEU A 129 -5.97 -14.31 -9.88
C LEU A 129 -5.51 -15.75 -9.62
N LYS A 130 -6.18 -16.78 -10.17
CA LYS A 130 -5.72 -18.19 -10.07
C LYS A 130 -4.33 -18.43 -10.67
N HIS A 131 -3.90 -17.55 -11.57
CA HIS A 131 -2.63 -17.65 -12.29
C HIS A 131 -1.59 -16.61 -11.84
N CYS A 132 -1.86 -15.94 -10.72
CA CYS A 132 -1.01 -14.89 -10.15
C CYS A 132 -0.52 -15.31 -8.76
N ASP A 133 0.76 -15.11 -8.48
CA ASP A 133 1.31 -15.18 -7.12
C ASP A 133 1.58 -13.75 -6.63
N PHE A 134 0.55 -13.13 -6.07
CA PHE A 134 0.62 -11.79 -5.48
C PHE A 134 0.74 -11.83 -3.95
N GLY A 135 1.06 -13.00 -3.39
CA GLY A 135 1.11 -13.23 -1.95
C GLY A 135 -0.26 -13.17 -1.27
N ARG A 136 -0.32 -12.54 -0.08
CA ARG A 136 -1.53 -12.59 0.78
C ARG A 136 -2.68 -11.74 0.23
N ARG A 137 -3.90 -12.29 0.26
CA ARG A 137 -5.15 -11.65 -0.16
C ARG A 137 -5.91 -11.05 1.02
N VAL A 138 -6.14 -9.74 0.98
CA VAL A 138 -7.12 -9.05 1.84
C VAL A 138 -8.36 -8.70 1.01
N LEU A 139 -9.54 -9.11 1.48
CA LEU A 139 -10.82 -8.82 0.81
C LEU A 139 -11.67 -7.90 1.67
N ASP A 140 -11.94 -6.70 1.16
CA ASP A 140 -12.93 -5.76 1.68
C ASP A 140 -14.18 -5.90 0.81
N PRO A 141 -15.28 -6.48 1.31
CA PRO A 141 -16.38 -6.92 0.44
C PRO A 141 -17.21 -5.77 -0.15
N VAL A 142 -17.12 -4.56 0.41
CA VAL A 142 -17.71 -3.29 -0.07
C VAL A 142 -19.08 -3.49 -0.75
N MET A 143 -20.05 -3.98 0.01
CA MET A 143 -21.37 -4.35 -0.53
C MET A 143 -22.39 -3.21 -0.45
N ILE A 144 -22.16 -2.24 0.45
CA ILE A 144 -23.09 -1.17 0.78
C ILE A 144 -22.32 0.16 0.82
N ALA A 145 -22.86 1.18 0.15
CA ALA A 145 -22.30 2.52 0.16
C ALA A 145 -22.47 3.16 1.54
N LYS A 146 -21.65 4.18 1.86
CA LYS A 146 -21.77 4.93 3.11
C LYS A 146 -23.16 5.57 3.33
N GLY A 147 -23.90 5.83 2.25
CA GLY A 147 -25.29 6.30 2.29
C GLY A 147 -26.35 5.20 2.45
N GLY A 148 -25.95 3.94 2.66
CA GLY A 148 -26.86 2.79 2.80
C GLY A 148 -27.33 2.18 1.48
N ALA A 149 -27.00 2.77 0.34
CA ALA A 149 -27.36 2.24 -0.97
C ALA A 149 -26.61 0.92 -1.26
N PRO A 150 -27.29 -0.16 -1.68
CA PRO A 150 -26.64 -1.38 -2.12
C PRO A 150 -25.69 -1.10 -3.30
N LEU A 151 -24.44 -1.53 -3.20
CA LEU A 151 -23.44 -1.42 -4.27
C LEU A 151 -23.37 -2.69 -5.13
N LEU A 152 -23.75 -3.83 -4.58
CA LEU A 152 -23.77 -5.12 -5.28
C LEU A 152 -25.19 -5.64 -5.42
N GLN A 153 -25.48 -6.19 -6.60
CA GLN A 153 -26.68 -7.01 -6.83
C GLN A 153 -26.46 -8.40 -6.21
N ASP A 154 -27.54 -9.13 -5.90
CA ASP A 154 -27.47 -10.47 -5.30
C ASP A 154 -26.57 -11.43 -6.10
N SER A 155 -26.57 -11.32 -7.42
CA SER A 155 -25.69 -12.11 -8.29
C SER A 155 -24.20 -11.84 -8.04
N ALA A 156 -23.83 -10.59 -7.75
CA ALA A 156 -22.46 -10.22 -7.42
C ALA A 156 -22.08 -10.70 -6.01
N VAL A 157 -23.01 -10.65 -5.05
CA VAL A 157 -22.80 -11.23 -3.71
C VAL A 157 -22.55 -12.74 -3.80
N ALA A 158 -23.36 -13.45 -4.58
CA ALA A 158 -23.20 -14.88 -4.82
C ALA A 158 -21.86 -15.21 -5.51
N ALA A 159 -21.46 -14.42 -6.52
CA ALA A 159 -20.18 -14.58 -7.20
C ALA A 159 -19.00 -14.37 -6.23
N LEU A 160 -19.03 -13.30 -5.42
CA LEU A 160 -17.99 -13.02 -4.42
C LEU A 160 -17.87 -14.15 -3.40
N THR A 161 -19.02 -14.60 -2.88
CA THR A 161 -19.09 -15.69 -1.89
C THR A 161 -18.48 -16.98 -2.43
N ARG A 162 -18.86 -17.37 -3.65
CA ARG A 162 -18.41 -18.63 -4.28
C ARG A 162 -16.96 -18.58 -4.75
N LEU A 163 -16.50 -17.44 -5.26
CA LEU A 163 -15.25 -17.35 -6.04
C LEU A 163 -14.10 -16.67 -5.29
N LEU A 164 -14.39 -15.80 -4.31
CA LEU A 164 -13.35 -15.01 -3.64
C LEU A 164 -13.21 -15.36 -2.15
N LEU A 165 -14.26 -15.74 -1.44
CA LEU A 165 -14.11 -16.13 -0.02
C LEU A 165 -13.15 -17.33 0.19
N PRO A 166 -13.20 -18.42 -0.60
CA PRO A 166 -12.46 -19.65 -0.27
C PRO A 166 -10.94 -19.53 -0.14
N ASP A 167 -10.29 -18.60 -0.85
CA ASP A 167 -8.83 -18.38 -0.73
C ASP A 167 -8.47 -17.01 -0.11
N THR A 168 -9.40 -16.38 0.61
CA THR A 168 -9.13 -15.09 1.26
C THR A 168 -8.35 -15.28 2.55
N ASP A 169 -7.18 -14.64 2.66
CA ASP A 169 -6.38 -14.67 3.88
C ASP A 169 -6.99 -13.82 5.00
N VAL A 170 -7.49 -12.62 4.66
CA VAL A 170 -8.18 -11.73 5.62
C VAL A 170 -9.42 -11.12 4.97
N LEU A 171 -10.59 -11.39 5.53
CA LEU A 171 -11.85 -10.74 5.14
C LEU A 171 -12.19 -9.63 6.16
N THR A 172 -12.60 -8.46 5.69
CA THR A 172 -12.88 -7.31 6.58
C THR A 172 -14.30 -6.76 6.45
N PRO A 173 -15.38 -7.54 6.70
CA PRO A 173 -16.74 -7.02 6.54
C PRO A 173 -17.09 -6.04 7.67
N ASN A 174 -17.92 -5.03 7.38
CA ASN A 174 -18.67 -4.33 8.42
C ASN A 174 -19.87 -5.17 8.90
N LEU A 175 -20.60 -4.71 9.92
CA LEU A 175 -21.78 -5.42 10.43
C LEU A 175 -22.80 -5.75 9.32
N PRO A 176 -23.40 -4.77 8.59
CA PRO A 176 -24.32 -5.07 7.49
C PRO A 176 -23.78 -6.05 6.43
N GLU A 177 -22.50 -5.94 6.08
CA GLU A 177 -21.86 -6.85 5.11
C GLU A 177 -21.75 -8.27 5.67
N ALA A 178 -21.37 -8.43 6.94
CA ALA A 178 -21.30 -9.73 7.60
C ALA A 178 -22.70 -10.37 7.69
N GLU A 179 -23.73 -9.60 8.00
CA GLU A 179 -25.11 -10.07 8.00
C GLU A 179 -25.55 -10.52 6.61
N ALA A 180 -25.25 -9.73 5.57
CA ALA A 180 -25.59 -10.07 4.19
C ALA A 180 -24.88 -11.34 3.68
N LEU A 181 -23.63 -11.57 4.09
CA LEU A 181 -22.86 -12.74 3.69
C LEU A 181 -23.26 -14.03 4.44
N THR A 182 -23.80 -13.90 5.65
CA THR A 182 -24.03 -15.05 6.55
C THR A 182 -25.49 -15.34 6.85
N GLY A 183 -26.37 -14.36 6.64
CA GLY A 183 -27.76 -14.39 7.08
C GLY A 183 -27.94 -14.29 8.60
N VAL A 184 -26.87 -14.07 9.37
CA VAL A 184 -26.91 -13.93 10.83
C VAL A 184 -27.08 -12.45 11.17
N HIS A 185 -28.12 -12.10 11.93
CA HIS A 185 -28.25 -10.75 12.50
C HIS A 185 -27.26 -10.58 13.67
N ILE A 186 -26.51 -9.47 13.71
CA ILE A 186 -25.41 -9.25 14.65
C ILE A 186 -25.71 -8.07 15.59
N GLU A 187 -26.09 -8.39 16.83
CA GLU A 187 -26.32 -7.38 17.87
C GLU A 187 -25.25 -7.39 18.96
N ASN A 188 -24.49 -8.48 19.08
CA ASN A 188 -23.48 -8.65 20.11
C ASN A 188 -22.32 -9.55 19.65
N ARG A 189 -21.32 -9.70 20.51
CA ARG A 189 -20.13 -10.52 20.26
C ARG A 189 -20.45 -11.97 19.88
N LYS A 190 -21.42 -12.61 20.54
CA LYS A 190 -21.76 -14.02 20.25
C LYS A 190 -22.35 -14.17 18.85
N ASP A 191 -23.09 -13.18 18.39
CA ASP A 191 -23.62 -13.17 17.02
C ASP A 191 -22.49 -12.97 16.01
N ALA A 192 -21.55 -12.07 16.30
CA ALA A 192 -20.35 -11.87 15.49
C ALA A 192 -19.52 -13.16 15.41
N GLU A 193 -19.36 -13.90 16.52
CA GLU A 193 -18.73 -15.22 16.55
C GLU A 193 -19.44 -16.24 15.65
N ARG A 194 -20.79 -16.27 15.67
CA ARG A 194 -21.58 -17.15 14.79
C ARG A 194 -21.40 -16.81 13.32
N ALA A 195 -21.47 -15.52 12.97
CA ALA A 195 -21.25 -15.04 11.61
C ALA A 195 -19.82 -15.35 11.13
N ALA A 196 -18.82 -15.10 11.97
CA ALA A 196 -17.43 -15.38 11.66
C ALA A 196 -17.19 -16.88 11.42
N LYS A 197 -17.81 -17.76 12.21
CA LYS A 197 -17.71 -19.21 11.99
C LYS A 197 -18.19 -19.62 10.60
N ILE A 198 -19.33 -19.10 10.14
CA ILE A 198 -19.84 -19.36 8.79
C ILE A 198 -18.84 -18.89 7.72
N LEU A 199 -18.24 -17.71 7.91
CA LEU A 199 -17.24 -17.15 6.98
C LEU A 199 -15.94 -17.96 6.96
N LEU A 200 -15.50 -18.48 8.11
CA LEU A 200 -14.39 -19.42 8.19
C LEU A 200 -14.71 -20.76 7.50
N ASP A 201 -15.94 -21.26 7.64
CA ASP A 201 -16.42 -22.49 6.97
C ASP A 201 -16.49 -22.32 5.44
N TYR A 202 -16.65 -21.08 4.93
CA TYR A 202 -16.50 -20.77 3.50
C TYR A 202 -15.05 -20.82 2.99
N GLY A 203 -14.05 -20.98 3.87
CA GLY A 203 -12.62 -21.08 3.54
C GLY A 203 -11.80 -19.83 3.83
N VAL A 204 -12.42 -18.75 4.32
CA VAL A 204 -11.67 -17.56 4.77
C VAL A 204 -10.75 -17.94 5.93
N LYS A 205 -9.48 -17.51 5.90
CA LYS A 205 -8.53 -17.88 6.95
C LYS A 205 -8.68 -17.04 8.22
N ASN A 206 -8.99 -15.75 8.06
CA ASN A 206 -9.14 -14.79 9.16
C ASN A 206 -10.27 -13.79 8.84
N VAL A 207 -11.15 -13.52 9.80
CA VAL A 207 -12.33 -12.65 9.62
C VAL A 207 -12.25 -11.50 10.61
N VAL A 208 -12.26 -10.26 10.10
CA VAL A 208 -12.29 -9.03 10.91
C VAL A 208 -13.64 -8.34 10.78
N ILE A 209 -14.56 -8.61 11.70
CA ILE A 209 -15.88 -7.97 11.73
C ILE A 209 -15.76 -6.59 12.36
N LYS A 210 -15.97 -5.54 11.56
CA LYS A 210 -15.88 -4.13 11.99
C LYS A 210 -17.19 -3.72 12.69
N GLY A 211 -17.15 -3.59 14.01
CA GLY A 211 -18.32 -3.33 14.86
C GLY A 211 -18.63 -1.85 15.11
N GLY A 212 -18.00 -0.94 14.37
CA GLY A 212 -18.24 0.51 14.47
C GLY A 212 -19.71 0.96 14.29
N HIS A 213 -20.63 0.08 13.88
CA HIS A 213 -22.06 0.37 13.74
C HIS A 213 -22.95 -0.24 14.85
N LEU A 214 -22.36 -0.96 15.81
CA LEU A 214 -23.10 -1.62 16.89
C LEU A 214 -23.99 -0.62 17.65
N ASN A 215 -25.19 -1.05 18.05
CA ASN A 215 -26.19 -0.23 18.76
C ASN A 215 -26.52 1.10 18.06
N GLY A 216 -26.55 1.12 16.72
CA GLY A 216 -26.84 2.35 15.97
C GLY A 216 -25.79 3.44 16.18
N SER A 217 -24.54 3.08 16.48
CA SER A 217 -23.44 4.01 16.75
C SER A 217 -23.59 4.87 18.01
N THR A 218 -24.43 4.45 18.96
CA THR A 218 -24.68 5.19 20.22
C THR A 218 -23.63 4.96 21.31
N SER A 219 -22.79 3.92 21.17
CA SER A 219 -21.72 3.62 22.13
C SER A 219 -20.53 4.59 21.99
N GLY A 220 -19.97 5.02 23.12
CA GLY A 220 -18.72 5.81 23.15
C GLY A 220 -17.47 5.03 22.72
N ARG A 221 -17.59 3.73 22.41
CA ARG A 221 -16.52 2.85 21.95
C ARG A 221 -16.92 2.11 20.68
N CYS A 222 -15.94 1.83 19.82
CA CYS A 222 -16.06 1.00 18.63
C CYS A 222 -15.20 -0.25 18.80
N THR A 223 -15.84 -1.41 18.90
CA THR A 223 -15.16 -2.71 19.00
C THR A 223 -15.15 -3.39 17.63
N ASP A 224 -13.97 -3.81 17.19
CA ASP A 224 -13.83 -4.72 16.05
C ASP A 224 -13.38 -6.09 16.57
N TRP A 225 -13.79 -7.16 15.90
CA TRP A 225 -13.45 -8.52 16.27
C TRP A 225 -12.66 -9.21 15.17
N LEU A 226 -11.48 -9.71 15.50
CA LEU A 226 -10.71 -10.61 14.65
C LEU A 226 -10.94 -12.05 15.14
N PHE A 227 -11.42 -12.89 14.23
CA PHE A 227 -11.58 -14.32 14.43
C PHE A 227 -10.62 -15.07 13.51
N THR A 228 -9.79 -15.93 14.10
CA THR A 228 -8.92 -16.86 13.40
C THR A 228 -9.33 -18.29 13.71
N GLN A 229 -8.65 -19.28 13.14
CA GLN A 229 -8.89 -20.69 13.49
C GLN A 229 -8.57 -21.01 14.96
N ASN A 230 -7.68 -20.26 15.60
CA ASN A 230 -7.13 -20.60 16.91
C ASN A 230 -7.47 -19.59 18.01
N GLU A 231 -7.74 -18.34 17.65
CA GLU A 231 -7.90 -17.25 18.61
C GLU A 231 -8.94 -16.23 18.18
N THR A 232 -9.41 -15.46 19.15
CA THR A 232 -10.27 -14.30 18.96
C THR A 232 -9.62 -13.10 19.61
N LEU A 233 -9.55 -12.00 18.89
CA LEU A 233 -8.99 -10.74 19.36
C LEU A 233 -10.06 -9.64 19.29
N GLU A 234 -10.24 -8.93 20.40
CA GLU A 234 -11.09 -7.74 20.48
C GLU A 234 -10.24 -6.48 20.37
N LEU A 235 -10.68 -5.55 19.53
CA LEU A 235 -9.98 -4.33 19.20
C LEU A 235 -10.87 -3.14 19.47
N ASP A 236 -10.74 -2.56 20.66
CA ASP A 236 -11.51 -1.40 21.04
C ASP A 236 -10.80 -0.09 20.70
N SER A 237 -11.58 0.89 20.26
CA SER A 237 -11.13 2.29 20.20
C SER A 237 -12.23 3.23 20.70
N PRO A 238 -11.87 4.46 21.13
CA PRO A 238 -12.86 5.52 21.34
C PRO A 238 -13.65 5.78 20.05
N ARG A 239 -14.92 6.16 20.20
CA ARG A 239 -15.70 6.75 19.11
C ARG A 239 -15.45 8.25 19.08
N PHE A 240 -15.12 8.77 17.91
CA PHE A 240 -14.97 10.21 17.71
C PHE A 240 -16.22 10.79 17.03
N PRO A 241 -16.76 11.92 17.51
CA PRO A 241 -17.92 12.58 16.90
C PRO A 241 -17.48 13.36 15.65
N THR A 242 -17.35 12.66 14.51
CA THR A 242 -16.93 13.27 13.25
C THR A 242 -17.75 12.73 12.07
N ALA A 243 -18.11 13.61 11.12
CA ALA A 243 -18.73 13.24 9.85
C ALA A 243 -17.69 12.71 8.82
N HIS A 244 -16.40 12.94 9.08
CA HIS A 244 -15.29 12.62 8.19
C HIS A 244 -14.85 11.16 8.34
N THR A 245 -15.72 10.24 7.95
CA THR A 245 -15.47 8.79 8.03
C THR A 245 -15.49 8.10 6.66
N HIS A 246 -15.45 8.87 5.56
CA HIS A 246 -15.46 8.32 4.20
C HIS A 246 -14.17 7.55 3.90
N GLY A 247 -14.29 6.36 3.32
CA GLY A 247 -13.16 5.49 3.02
C GLY A 247 -12.39 4.90 4.22
N THR A 248 -12.98 4.94 5.41
CA THR A 248 -12.38 4.33 6.61
C THR A 248 -12.18 2.82 6.46
N GLY A 249 -13.16 2.12 5.89
CA GLY A 249 -13.06 0.70 5.53
C GLY A 249 -11.92 0.42 4.54
N CYS A 250 -11.85 1.21 3.46
CA CYS A 250 -10.80 1.05 2.45
C CYS A 250 -9.40 1.24 3.04
N THR A 251 -9.24 2.29 3.85
CA THR A 251 -7.99 2.62 4.55
C THR A 251 -7.58 1.50 5.51
N PHE A 252 -8.53 0.96 6.27
CA PHE A 252 -8.27 -0.12 7.21
C PHE A 252 -7.76 -1.38 6.50
N SER A 253 -8.47 -1.86 5.48
CA SER A 253 -8.06 -3.04 4.71
C SER A 253 -6.76 -2.81 3.92
N ALA A 254 -6.51 -1.60 3.42
CA ALA A 254 -5.24 -1.26 2.78
C ALA A 254 -4.07 -1.24 3.78
N CYS A 255 -4.28 -0.78 5.01
CA CYS A 255 -3.25 -0.81 6.05
C CYS A 255 -2.89 -2.25 6.43
N ILE A 256 -3.89 -3.13 6.60
CA ILE A 256 -3.65 -4.57 6.81
C ILE A 256 -2.81 -5.14 5.66
N THR A 257 -3.18 -4.85 4.42
CA THR A 257 -2.46 -5.34 3.24
C THR A 257 -1.00 -4.89 3.23
N ALA A 258 -0.72 -3.62 3.56
CA ALA A 258 0.64 -3.10 3.64
C ALA A 258 1.46 -3.79 4.74
N GLU A 259 0.89 -4.01 5.92
CA GLU A 259 1.61 -4.68 7.01
C GLU A 259 1.84 -6.17 6.73
N LEU A 260 0.90 -6.85 6.08
CA LEU A 260 1.08 -8.23 5.61
C LEU A 260 2.18 -8.32 4.55
N ALA A 261 2.26 -7.36 3.62
CA ALA A 261 3.31 -7.32 2.60
C ALA A 261 4.71 -7.19 3.22
N LYS A 262 4.84 -6.47 4.34
CA LYS A 262 6.08 -6.36 5.11
C LYS A 262 6.44 -7.63 5.89
N GLY A 263 5.50 -8.57 6.03
CA GLY A 263 5.70 -9.84 6.71
C GLY A 263 5.14 -9.90 8.14
N SER A 264 4.33 -8.93 8.57
CA SER A 264 3.64 -9.00 9.86
C SER A 264 2.65 -10.17 9.89
N ASP A 265 2.43 -10.74 11.08
CA ASP A 265 1.30 -11.65 11.27
C ASP A 265 -0.04 -10.90 11.20
N VAL A 266 -1.14 -11.64 11.12
CA VAL A 266 -2.48 -11.06 10.94
C VAL A 266 -2.91 -10.25 12.15
N CYS A 267 -2.63 -10.71 13.37
CA CYS A 267 -3.04 -10.01 14.58
C CYS A 267 -2.32 -8.65 14.70
N GLU A 268 -1.02 -8.61 14.45
CA GLU A 268 -0.24 -7.37 14.42
C GLU A 268 -0.65 -6.42 13.28
N ALA A 269 -0.91 -6.96 12.09
CA ALA A 269 -1.39 -6.17 10.95
C ALA A 269 -2.75 -5.51 11.26
N VAL A 270 -3.67 -6.24 11.89
CA VAL A 270 -5.00 -5.73 12.25
C VAL A 270 -4.92 -4.73 13.40
N ARG A 271 -4.09 -4.96 14.43
CA ARG A 271 -3.82 -3.97 15.49
C ARG A 271 -3.27 -2.67 14.92
N THR A 272 -2.28 -2.76 14.04
CA THR A 272 -1.69 -1.60 13.36
C THR A 272 -2.73 -0.84 12.55
N ALA A 273 -3.56 -1.55 11.77
CA ALA A 273 -4.62 -0.94 11.00
C ALA A 273 -5.68 -0.24 11.88
N LYS A 274 -6.04 -0.84 13.02
CA LYS A 274 -6.96 -0.24 13.99
C LYS A 274 -6.38 1.04 14.58
N SER A 275 -5.13 1.03 15.01
CA SER A 275 -4.46 2.22 15.53
C SER A 275 -4.32 3.31 14.47
N TYR A 276 -3.95 2.94 13.25
CA TYR A 276 -3.82 3.85 12.12
C TYR A 276 -5.15 4.54 11.79
N ILE A 277 -6.23 3.78 11.65
CA ILE A 277 -7.53 4.37 11.32
C ILE A 277 -8.11 5.19 12.47
N THR A 278 -7.85 4.80 13.72
CA THR A 278 -8.26 5.56 14.90
C THR A 278 -7.59 6.93 14.91
N ALA A 279 -6.28 6.99 14.65
CA ALA A 279 -5.53 8.24 14.57
C ALA A 279 -5.95 9.12 13.37
N ALA A 280 -6.33 8.51 12.25
CA ALA A 280 -6.84 9.23 11.08
C ALA A 280 -8.21 9.87 11.36
N ILE A 281 -9.12 9.12 11.99
CA ILE A 281 -10.46 9.59 12.36
C ILE A 281 -10.39 10.67 13.46
N SER A 282 -9.44 10.58 14.39
CA SER A 282 -9.28 11.57 15.46
C SER A 282 -8.72 12.91 14.97
N ASN A 283 -8.14 12.97 13.77
CA ASN A 283 -7.54 14.18 13.19
C ASN A 283 -8.06 14.40 11.75
N PRO A 284 -9.36 14.66 11.57
CA PRO A 284 -9.97 14.75 10.25
C PRO A 284 -9.41 15.95 9.46
N LEU A 285 -9.37 15.83 8.13
CA LEU A 285 -8.96 16.92 7.24
C LEU A 285 -10.04 17.99 7.02
N GLU A 286 -11.28 17.72 7.42
CA GLU A 286 -12.43 18.62 7.25
C GLU A 286 -12.70 19.06 5.80
N ILE A 287 -12.49 18.14 4.84
CA ILE A 287 -12.66 18.41 3.41
C ILE A 287 -14.08 18.06 2.95
N GLY A 288 -14.68 18.97 2.17
CA GLY A 288 -15.97 18.81 1.48
C GLY A 288 -17.19 19.08 2.35
N ALA A 289 -18.35 19.22 1.72
CA ALA A 289 -19.59 19.67 2.36
C ALA A 289 -20.47 18.53 2.93
N GLY A 290 -20.02 17.28 2.84
CA GLY A 290 -20.75 16.11 3.32
C GLY A 290 -19.86 15.20 4.15
N HIS A 291 -19.88 13.91 3.84
CA HIS A 291 -19.02 12.93 4.46
C HIS A 291 -17.60 13.03 3.92
N GLY A 292 -16.74 13.83 4.57
CA GLY A 292 -15.36 13.98 4.15
C GLY A 292 -14.49 12.73 4.40
N PRO A 293 -13.27 12.72 3.83
CA PRO A 293 -12.34 11.60 3.93
C PRO A 293 -11.96 11.33 5.40
N GLY A 294 -11.97 10.06 5.78
CA GLY A 294 -11.50 9.59 7.09
C GLY A 294 -10.00 9.32 7.14
N GLN A 295 -9.28 9.62 6.06
CA GLN A 295 -7.82 9.67 6.04
C GLN A 295 -7.33 11.04 6.52
N SER A 296 -6.20 11.04 7.21
CA SER A 296 -5.48 12.24 7.59
C SER A 296 -4.07 12.21 7.00
N LEU A 297 -3.59 13.35 6.51
CA LEU A 297 -2.25 13.48 5.93
C LEU A 297 -1.14 13.42 7.01
N GLY A 298 -1.50 13.50 8.30
CA GLY A 298 -0.57 13.57 9.43
C GLY A 298 -0.26 12.25 10.14
N VAL A 299 -0.82 11.11 9.72
CA VAL A 299 -0.65 9.81 10.44
C VAL A 299 0.69 9.11 10.11
N SER A 300 1.68 9.85 9.60
CA SER A 300 3.04 9.33 9.37
C SER A 300 3.79 9.00 10.68
N GLY A 301 3.32 9.52 11.83
CA GLY A 301 4.02 9.49 13.10
C GLY A 301 3.84 8.26 14.00
N LEU A 302 3.06 7.25 13.61
CA LEU A 302 3.06 5.96 14.32
C LEU A 302 4.27 5.13 13.84
N ASP A 303 5.44 5.45 14.41
CA ASP A 303 6.76 4.82 14.30
C ASP A 303 6.92 3.85 13.13
N VAL A 304 6.88 4.38 11.92
CA VAL A 304 7.60 3.74 10.81
C VAL A 304 9.07 4.00 11.10
N LYS A 305 9.72 3.07 11.81
CA LYS A 305 11.14 2.84 11.54
C LYS A 305 11.22 2.48 10.06
N MET A 306 11.48 3.50 9.23
CA MET A 306 12.11 3.29 7.93
C MET A 306 13.23 2.28 8.19
N PRO A 307 13.35 1.20 7.39
CA PRO A 307 14.34 0.17 7.66
C PRO A 307 15.66 0.89 7.96
N SER A 308 16.09 0.77 9.23
CA SER A 308 17.38 1.29 9.63
C SER A 308 18.35 0.70 8.63
N GLU A 309 19.15 1.57 8.01
CA GLU A 309 20.31 1.17 7.22
C GLU A 309 20.82 -0.14 7.76
N THR A 310 20.72 -1.20 6.95
CA THR A 310 21.17 -2.53 7.31
C THR A 310 22.56 -2.34 7.89
N LYS A 311 22.70 -2.50 9.21
CA LYS A 311 24.01 -2.51 9.85
C LYS A 311 24.70 -3.73 9.27
N CYS A 312 25.47 -3.51 8.21
CA CYS A 312 26.52 -4.42 7.81
C CYS A 312 27.46 -4.47 9.02
N SER A 313 27.38 -5.58 9.74
CA SER A 313 28.29 -5.92 10.83
C SER A 313 29.71 -5.95 10.29
N ASP A 314 30.58 -5.22 10.99
CA ASP A 314 32.03 -5.33 11.04
C ASP A 314 32.80 -5.19 9.72
N GLY A 315 33.33 -3.97 9.53
CA GLY A 315 34.56 -3.77 8.78
C GLY A 315 34.55 -2.58 7.83
N ILE A 316 35.27 -1.53 8.23
CA ILE A 316 35.82 -0.47 7.36
C ILE A 316 34.81 0.61 6.94
N PHE A 317 34.45 1.48 7.88
CA PHE A 317 34.12 2.88 7.56
C PHE A 317 35.44 3.66 7.48
N GLU A 318 36.07 3.69 6.31
CA GLU A 318 37.00 4.77 5.96
C GLU A 318 36.24 5.83 5.14
N ASP A 319 35.87 6.89 5.84
CA ASP A 319 35.79 8.28 5.40
C ASP A 319 35.57 8.57 3.89
N TYR A 320 34.32 8.47 3.43
CA TYR A 320 33.91 8.89 2.08
C TYR A 320 33.99 10.42 1.85
N SER A 321 34.28 11.22 2.88
CA SER A 321 34.50 12.66 2.72
C SER A 321 35.87 12.96 2.08
N GLY A 322 36.88 12.14 2.38
CA GLY A 322 38.22 12.26 1.81
C GLY A 322 38.31 11.86 0.33
N PHE A 323 37.49 10.89 -0.10
CA PHE A 323 37.49 10.41 -1.49
C PHE A 323 36.92 11.46 -2.45
N PHE A 324 35.84 12.15 -2.06
CA PHE A 324 35.28 13.25 -2.83
C PHE A 324 36.24 14.45 -2.89
N ALA A 325 36.90 14.79 -1.78
CA ALA A 325 37.90 15.86 -1.75
C ALA A 325 39.14 15.54 -2.61
N SER A 326 39.63 14.29 -2.59
CA SER A 326 40.74 13.82 -3.43
C SER A 326 40.37 13.78 -4.93
N MET A 327 39.14 13.38 -5.25
CA MET A 327 38.63 13.35 -6.63
C MET A 327 38.47 14.77 -7.19
N VAL A 328 37.93 15.71 -6.41
CA VAL A 328 37.80 17.13 -6.78
C VAL A 328 39.17 17.80 -6.95
N THR A 329 40.13 17.51 -6.08
CA THR A 329 41.49 18.06 -6.16
C THR A 329 42.26 17.51 -7.36
N ASN A 330 42.05 16.24 -7.72
CA ASN A 330 42.65 15.65 -8.91
C ASN A 330 42.00 16.15 -10.21
N LEU A 331 40.68 16.35 -10.26
CA LEU A 331 39.99 16.87 -11.45
C LEU A 331 40.40 18.33 -11.78
N ASN A 332 40.64 19.16 -10.76
CA ASN A 332 41.18 20.51 -10.96
C ASN A 332 42.63 20.52 -11.45
N ARG A 333 43.45 19.50 -11.11
CA ARG A 333 44.84 19.36 -11.60
C ARG A 333 44.95 18.95 -13.07
N ILE A 334 43.88 18.44 -13.69
CA ILE A 334 43.82 18.04 -15.11
C ILE A 334 43.01 19.00 -15.99
N GLY A 335 42.57 20.14 -15.46
CA GLY A 335 42.05 21.28 -16.25
C GLY A 335 40.62 21.12 -16.80
N LEU A 336 39.76 20.31 -16.17
CA LEU A 336 38.36 20.16 -16.57
C LEU A 336 37.44 21.06 -15.70
N PRO A 337 36.75 22.06 -16.27
CA PRO A 337 35.83 22.90 -15.50
C PRO A 337 34.53 22.18 -15.13
N PHE A 338 34.04 22.47 -13.92
CA PHE A 338 32.93 21.80 -13.22
C PHE A 338 31.52 22.01 -13.82
N SER A 339 31.39 22.63 -15.00
CA SER A 339 30.09 23.01 -15.59
C SER A 339 29.36 21.88 -16.35
N SER A 340 29.91 20.66 -16.38
CA SER A 340 29.37 19.54 -17.18
C SER A 340 28.82 18.36 -16.36
N LEU A 341 28.71 18.50 -15.03
CA LEU A 341 28.18 17.45 -14.13
C LEU A 341 26.98 17.90 -13.28
N ALA A 342 26.42 19.08 -13.53
CA ALA A 342 25.23 19.58 -12.84
C ALA A 342 23.93 18.97 -13.39
N CYS A 343 23.80 17.65 -13.35
CA CYS A 343 22.55 16.93 -13.59
C CYS A 343 22.48 15.64 -12.76
N ILE A 344 22.86 15.66 -11.47
CA ILE A 344 22.43 14.69 -10.44
C ILE A 344 22.57 15.40 -9.08
N ALA A 345 21.51 16.04 -8.59
CA ALA A 345 21.25 16.33 -7.18
C ALA A 345 19.88 17.04 -7.03
N PRO A 346 18.93 16.55 -6.21
CA PRO A 346 17.73 17.31 -5.88
C PRO A 346 18.06 18.47 -4.92
N ASN A 347 17.40 19.60 -5.14
CA ASN A 347 17.47 20.84 -4.38
C ASN A 347 17.44 20.66 -2.84
N SER A 348 18.51 21.08 -2.17
CA SER A 348 18.51 21.40 -0.74
C SER A 348 18.40 22.93 -0.55
N SER A 349 17.19 23.46 -0.63
CA SER A 349 16.90 24.86 -0.30
C SER A 349 16.19 24.96 1.05
N LEU A 350 16.88 24.60 2.13
CA LEU A 350 16.46 24.90 3.50
C LEU A 350 17.70 24.99 4.38
N TYR A 351 18.34 26.17 4.42
CA TYR A 351 19.04 26.72 5.58
C TYR A 351 19.36 28.19 5.26
N SER A 352 18.40 29.07 5.53
CA SER A 352 18.66 30.50 5.64
C SER A 352 19.37 30.76 6.96
N THR A 353 20.67 31.05 6.93
CA THR A 353 21.36 31.68 8.07
C THR A 353 21.62 33.14 7.74
N SER A 354 20.93 33.97 8.49
CA SER A 354 21.10 35.41 8.65
C SER A 354 22.56 35.84 8.77
N SER A 355 23.02 36.70 7.87
CA SER A 355 24.23 37.51 8.05
C SER A 355 23.89 38.80 8.81
N GLN A 356 24.31 38.89 10.07
CA GLN A 356 24.51 40.15 10.78
C GLN A 356 26.00 40.52 10.78
N SER A 357 26.26 41.84 10.72
CA SER A 357 27.51 42.58 10.92
C SER A 357 28.45 42.79 9.72
N ARG A 358 28.30 43.95 9.07
CA ARG A 358 29.15 45.14 9.30
C ARG A 358 28.44 46.39 8.83
#